data_AF-A0A7J4KFQ8-F1
#
_entry.id   AF-A0A7J4KFQ8-F1
#
_cell.length_a   1.000
_cell.length_b   1.000
_cell.length_c   1.000
_cell.angle_alpha   90.00
_cell.angle_beta   90.00
_cell.angle_gamma   90.00
#
_symmetry.space_group_name_H-M   'P 1'
#
loop_
_entity.id
_entity.type
_entity.pdbx_description
1 polymer ?
#
loop_
_entity_poly.entity_id
_entity_poly.type
_entity_poly.pdbx_seq_one_letter_code
_entity_poly.pdbx_strand_id
1 'polypeptide(L)'
;INNQENNLIIEFQYTSSYGSIGMIKLEGTILSEDPEAKQLAKEWLDTRKLPDQVASTIHTAVMHTCVPEAVGIAKDLGLPPPIPLPQVRLGADPKKGQSQSGVEIA
;
A
#
# COMPACT_ATOMS: atom_id res chain seq x y z
N ILE A 1 -13.01 -16.62 -2.89
CA ILE A 1 -12.75 -17.29 -1.59
C ILE A 1 -13.03 -18.79 -1.75
N ASN A 2 -11.99 -19.64 -1.83
CA ASN A 2 -12.13 -21.12 -1.93
C ASN A 2 -11.86 -21.76 -0.56
N ASN A 3 -12.68 -22.75 -0.20
CA ASN A 3 -12.95 -23.17 1.18
C ASN A 3 -12.13 -24.42 1.57
N GLN A 4 -10.99 -24.24 2.25
CA GLN A 4 -10.44 -25.24 3.19
C GLN A 4 -10.64 -24.64 4.59
N GLU A 5 -11.08 -25.41 5.58
CA GLU A 5 -12.02 -24.94 6.61
C GLU A 5 -11.60 -23.76 7.51
N ASN A 6 -10.32 -23.36 7.50
CA ASN A 6 -9.78 -22.18 8.20
C ASN A 6 -8.99 -21.24 7.29
N ASN A 7 -9.07 -21.37 5.96
CA ASN A 7 -8.26 -20.60 5.03
C ASN A 7 -9.11 -19.50 4.38
N LEU A 8 -8.67 -18.26 4.54
CA LEU A 8 -9.23 -17.08 3.90
C LEU A 8 -8.32 -16.67 2.74
N ILE A 9 -8.88 -16.70 1.52
CA ILE A 9 -8.20 -16.29 0.30
C ILE A 9 -8.77 -14.93 -0.13
N ILE A 10 -7.93 -13.90 -0.08
CA ILE A 10 -8.29 -12.52 -0.39
C ILE A 10 -7.56 -12.07 -1.64
N GLU A 11 -8.32 -11.76 -2.68
CA GLU A 11 -7.79 -11.16 -3.90
C GLU A 11 -7.70 -9.65 -3.71
N PHE A 12 -6.57 -9.06 -4.06
CA PHE A 12 -6.35 -7.64 -3.96
C PHE A 12 -5.83 -7.06 -5.27
N GLN A 13 -6.11 -5.77 -5.46
CA GLN A 13 -5.53 -4.97 -6.53
C GLN A 13 -4.90 -3.73 -5.89
N TYR A 14 -3.59 -3.59 -6.04
CA TYR A 14 -2.87 -2.36 -5.78
C TYR A 14 -2.78 -1.53 -7.06
N THR A 15 -2.90 -0.21 -6.93
CA THR A 15 -2.86 0.70 -8.08
C THR A 15 -2.10 1.96 -7.70
N SER A 16 -1.01 2.21 -8.43
CA SER A 16 -0.32 3.50 -8.45
C SER A 16 -0.65 4.22 -9.76
N SER A 17 -1.21 5.42 -9.66
CA SER A 17 -1.61 6.22 -10.81
C SER A 17 -0.68 7.42 -11.00
N TYR A 18 -0.25 7.64 -12.25
CA TYR A 18 0.61 8.74 -12.68
C TYR A 18 -0.17 9.76 -13.51
N GLY A 19 -1.47 9.93 -13.24
CA GLY A 19 -2.34 10.81 -13.99
C GLY A 19 -2.49 10.33 -15.44
N SER A 20 -2.14 11.17 -16.41
CA SER A 20 -2.24 10.85 -17.84
C SER A 20 -1.09 9.99 -18.38
N ILE A 21 -0.02 9.82 -17.61
CA ILE A 21 1.21 9.12 -18.07
C ILE A 21 1.01 7.61 -18.09
N GLY A 22 0.26 7.09 -17.11
CA GLY A 22 0.00 5.66 -16.99
C GLY A 22 -0.29 5.25 -15.56
N MET A 23 -0.37 3.94 -15.34
CA MET A 23 -0.61 3.36 -14.02
C MET A 23 0.16 2.05 -13.88
N ILE A 24 0.66 1.79 -12.67
CA ILE A 24 1.17 0.48 -12.27
C ILE A 24 0.04 -0.20 -11.51
N LYS A 25 -0.39 -1.36 -12.01
CA LYS A 25 -1.43 -2.18 -11.40
C LYS A 25 -0.83 -3.53 -11.03
N LEU A 26 -0.89 -3.86 -9.73
CA LEU A 26 -0.43 -5.13 -9.20
C LEU A 26 -1.66 -5.87 -8.66
N GLU A 27 -1.88 -7.08 -9.15
CA GLU A 27 -2.92 -7.97 -8.67
C GLU A 27 -2.27 -9.13 -7.95
N GLY A 28 -2.92 -9.61 -6.89
CA GLY A 28 -2.38 -10.71 -6.12
C GLY A 28 -3.40 -11.30 -5.17
N THR A 29 -2.95 -12.31 -4.44
CA THR A 29 -3.77 -13.04 -3.50
C THR A 29 -3.03 -13.18 -2.18
N ILE A 30 -3.74 -12.89 -1.09
CA ILE A 30 -3.29 -13.17 0.27
C ILE A 30 -3.99 -14.43 0.75
N LEU A 31 -3.21 -15.40 1.21
CA LEU A 31 -3.68 -16.56 1.94
C LEU A 31 -3.46 -16.30 3.43
N SER A 32 -4.54 -16.31 4.20
CA SER A 32 -4.49 -16.20 5.65
C SER A 32 -5.19 -17.38 6.29
N GLU A 33 -4.64 -17.89 7.38
CA GLU A 33 -5.33 -18.86 8.22
C GLU A 33 -6.08 -18.10 9.31
N ASP A 34 -7.40 -18.25 9.35
CA ASP A 34 -8.28 -17.62 10.33
C ASP A 34 -9.35 -18.64 10.78
N PRO A 35 -9.46 -18.93 12.09
CA PRO A 35 -10.51 -19.81 12.61
C PRO A 35 -11.93 -19.36 12.24
N GLU A 36 -12.12 -18.06 12.03
CA GLU A 36 -13.39 -17.43 11.67
C GLU A 36 -13.52 -17.17 10.16
N ALA A 37 -12.64 -17.74 9.33
CA ALA A 37 -12.60 -17.50 7.88
C ALA A 37 -13.97 -17.66 7.18
N LYS A 38 -14.77 -18.67 7.55
CA LYS A 38 -16.12 -18.88 6.99
C LYS A 38 -17.09 -17.76 7.36
N GLN A 39 -17.03 -17.25 8.59
CA GLN A 39 -17.87 -16.15 9.08
C GLN A 39 -17.50 -14.85 8.37
N LEU A 40 -16.20 -14.54 8.29
CA LEU A 40 -15.67 -13.37 7.60
C LEU A 40 -16.01 -13.37 6.11
N ALA A 41 -15.89 -14.52 5.44
CA ALA A 41 -16.26 -14.67 4.04
C ALA A 41 -17.75 -14.39 3.82
N LYS A 42 -18.62 -14.86 4.72
CA LYS A 42 -20.06 -14.62 4.66
C LYS A 42 -20.39 -13.14 4.90
N GLU A 43 -19.80 -12.53 5.92
CA GLU A 43 -19.99 -11.12 6.24
C GLU A 43 -19.54 -10.21 5.10
N TRP A 44 -18.43 -10.54 4.43
CA TRP A 44 -17.98 -9.85 3.22
C TRP A 44 -18.98 -9.98 2.06
N LEU A 45 -19.55 -11.17 1.84
CA LEU A 45 -20.56 -11.40 0.80
C LEU A 45 -21.84 -10.57 1.06
N ASP A 46 -22.27 -10.50 2.31
CA ASP A 46 -23.51 -9.84 2.72
C ASP A 46 -23.36 -8.31 2.79
N THR A 47 -22.25 -7.82 3.33
CA THR A 47 -22.09 -6.39 3.69
C THR A 47 -21.01 -5.67 2.88
N ARG A 48 -20.15 -6.39 2.15
CA ARG A 48 -18.93 -5.88 1.52
C ARG A 48 -18.00 -5.16 2.49
N LYS A 49 -18.04 -5.52 3.77
CA LYS A 49 -17.19 -4.98 4.82
C LYS A 49 -16.45 -6.12 5.51
N LEU A 50 -15.19 -5.87 5.82
CA LEU A 50 -14.40 -6.70 6.72
C LEU A 50 -14.31 -5.98 8.06
N PRO A 51 -14.12 -6.70 9.18
CA PRO A 51 -13.77 -6.08 10.45
C PRO A 51 -12.50 -5.23 10.31
N ASP A 52 -12.47 -4.07 10.97
CA ASP A 52 -11.39 -3.08 10.83
C ASP A 52 -10.00 -3.67 11.10
N GLN A 53 -9.90 -4.60 12.06
CA GLN A 53 -8.64 -5.27 12.39
C GLN A 53 -8.12 -6.13 11.23
N VAL A 54 -9.00 -6.93 10.62
CA VAL A 54 -8.67 -7.78 9.47
C VAL A 54 -8.33 -6.92 8.27
N ALA A 55 -9.14 -5.89 7.99
CA ALA A 55 -8.90 -4.94 6.91
C ALA A 55 -7.54 -4.23 7.05
N SER A 56 -7.19 -3.79 8.27
CA SER A 56 -5.90 -3.13 8.55
C SER A 56 -4.71 -4.06 8.33
N THR A 57 -4.79 -5.31 8.78
CA THR A 57 -3.76 -6.32 8.54
C THR A 57 -3.55 -6.59 7.05
N ILE A 58 -4.65 -6.81 6.31
CA ILE A 58 -4.59 -7.03 4.86
C ILE A 58 -3.99 -5.82 4.15
N HIS A 59 -4.48 -4.62 4.45
CA HIS A 59 -3.99 -3.39 3.87
C HIS A 59 -2.49 -3.20 4.11
N THR A 60 -2.03 -3.45 5.34
CA THR A 60 -0.62 -3.37 5.70
C THR A 60 0.20 -4.39 4.91
N ALA A 61 -0.24 -5.64 4.83
CA ALA A 61 0.46 -6.69 4.06
C ALA A 61 0.56 -6.35 2.56
N VAL A 62 -0.53 -5.87 1.96
CA VAL A 62 -0.55 -5.42 0.56
C VAL A 62 0.43 -4.27 0.37
N MET A 63 0.40 -3.24 1.22
CA MET A 63 1.28 -2.07 1.09
C MET A 63 2.75 -2.41 1.28
N HIS A 64 3.09 -3.25 2.27
CA HIS A 64 4.47 -3.68 2.52
C HIS A 64 5.07 -4.44 1.33
N THR A 65 4.25 -5.16 0.58
CA THR A 65 4.70 -5.95 -0.57
C THR A 65 4.69 -5.12 -1.86
N CYS A 66 3.58 -4.41 -2.12
CA CYS A 66 3.35 -3.76 -3.40
C CYS A 66 4.09 -2.43 -3.54
N VAL A 67 4.32 -1.68 -2.45
CA VAL A 67 4.99 -0.38 -2.53
C VAL A 67 6.45 -0.53 -2.97
N PRO A 68 7.28 -1.42 -2.38
CA PRO A 68 8.65 -1.62 -2.85
C PRO A 68 8.72 -2.11 -4.31
N GLU A 69 7.85 -3.04 -4.71
CA GLU A 69 7.76 -3.54 -6.08
C GLU A 69 7.39 -2.43 -7.07
N ALA A 70 6.36 -1.64 -6.74
CA ALA A 70 5.94 -0.52 -7.56
C ALA A 70 7.03 0.56 -7.67
N VAL A 71 7.85 0.76 -6.64
CA VAL A 71 9.02 1.66 -6.70
C VAL A 71 10.09 1.12 -7.65
N GLY A 72 10.35 -0.19 -7.62
CA GLY A 72 11.24 -0.85 -8.57
C GLY A 72 10.78 -0.65 -10.02
N ILE A 73 9.50 -0.98 -10.29
CA ILE A 73 8.90 -0.80 -11.61
C ILE A 73 8.92 0.68 -12.05
N ALA A 74 8.58 1.60 -11.15
CA ALA A 74 8.61 3.03 -11.44
C ALA A 74 10.01 3.50 -11.81
N LYS A 75 11.04 3.06 -11.09
CA LYS A 75 12.44 3.35 -11.39
C LYS A 75 12.83 2.86 -12.78
N ASP A 76 12.47 1.63 -13.14
CA ASP A 76 12.81 1.04 -14.44
C ASP A 76 12.12 1.78 -15.60
N LEU A 77 10.93 2.32 -15.35
CA LEU A 77 10.16 3.13 -16.30
C LEU A 77 10.51 4.62 -16.28
N GLY A 78 11.41 5.07 -15.40
CA GLY A 78 11.74 6.49 -15.21
C GLY A 78 10.59 7.34 -14.64
N LEU A 79 9.62 6.70 -13.99
CA LEU A 79 8.49 7.35 -13.33
C LEU A 79 8.88 7.79 -11.90
N PRO A 80 8.27 8.86 -11.36
CA PRO A 80 8.48 9.23 -9.97
C PRO A 80 8.07 8.08 -9.04
N PRO A 81 8.72 7.91 -7.88
CA PRO A 81 8.37 6.85 -6.96
C PRO A 81 6.92 7.02 -6.50
N PRO A 82 6.12 5.94 -6.44
CA PRO A 82 4.71 5.97 -6.02
C PRO A 82 4.53 6.15 -4.50
N ILE A 83 5.56 6.62 -3.80
CA ILE A 83 5.55 6.84 -2.36
C ILE A 83 5.15 8.30 -2.10
N PRO A 84 4.13 8.57 -1.28
CA PRO A 84 3.96 9.91 -0.74
C PRO A 84 5.24 10.26 0.03
N LEU A 85 5.99 11.25 -0.45
CA LEU A 85 7.22 11.70 0.21
C LEU A 85 6.91 11.99 1.67
N PRO A 86 7.63 11.37 2.63
CA PRO A 86 7.44 11.71 4.03
C PRO A 86 7.72 13.19 4.19
N GLN A 87 6.71 13.97 4.58
CA GLN A 87 6.89 15.39 4.86
C GLN A 87 7.78 15.49 6.10
N VAL A 88 9.05 15.85 5.90
CA VAL A 88 9.92 16.24 7.01
C VAL A 88 9.35 17.53 7.58
N ARG A 89 8.50 17.41 8.60
CA ARG A 89 8.16 18.51 9.50
C ARG A 89 9.38 18.73 10.39
N LEU A 90 10.43 19.35 9.83
CA LEU A 90 11.42 20.02 10.66
C LEU A 90 10.62 21.00 11.52
N GLY A 91 10.77 20.88 12.84
CA GLY A 91 9.88 21.46 13.83
C GLY A 91 9.41 22.88 13.48
N ALA A 92 8.12 23.12 13.70
CA ALA A 92 7.60 24.46 13.72
C ALA A 92 8.17 25.20 14.93
N ASP A 93 9.33 25.82 14.74
CA ASP A 93 9.75 27.02 15.47
C ASP A 93 10.05 28.11 14.43
N PRO A 94 9.14 29.09 14.24
CA PRO A 94 9.30 30.10 13.21
C PRO A 94 10.17 31.24 13.75
N LYS A 95 11.50 31.17 13.58
CA LYS A 95 12.36 32.36 13.70
C LYS A 95 13.48 32.40 12.64
N LYS A 96 13.30 33.32 11.70
CA LYS A 96 14.30 34.14 10.97
C LYS A 96 15.58 33.45 10.46
N GLY A 97 15.61 33.22 9.14
CA GLY A 97 16.64 33.66 8.19
C GLY A 97 18.09 33.24 8.41
N GLN A 98 18.62 32.41 7.49
CA GLN A 98 19.87 32.64 6.74
C GLN A 98 20.11 31.50 5.75
N SER A 99 20.56 31.86 4.54
CA SER A 99 21.04 30.96 3.50
C SER A 99 22.26 30.16 3.93
N GLN A 100 22.34 28.87 3.56
CA GLN A 100 23.56 28.16 3.11
C GLN A 100 23.13 26.73 2.71
N SER A 101 23.19 26.40 1.42
CA SER A 101 24.35 25.81 0.73
C SER A 101 24.54 24.31 1.01
N GLY A 102 24.50 23.53 -0.07
CA GLY A 102 25.23 22.27 -0.21
C GLY A 102 24.40 21.01 -0.01
N VAL A 103 24.04 20.34 -1.11
CA VAL A 103 24.86 19.25 -1.65
C VAL A 103 24.62 19.22 -3.17
N GLU A 104 25.61 19.66 -3.93
CA GLU A 104 25.77 19.32 -5.34
C GLU A 104 26.62 18.04 -5.41
N ILE A 105 26.24 17.11 -6.28
CA ILE A 105 27.16 16.07 -6.78
C ILE A 105 27.06 16.07 -8.30
N ALA A 106 27.90 16.90 -8.93
CA ALA A 106 28.66 16.71 -10.18
C ALA A 106 29.26 18.05 -10.61
#